data_AF-A0A4Q5AVE9-F1
#
_entry.id   AF-A0A4Q5AVE9-F1
#
_cell.length_a   1.000
_cell.length_b   1.000
_cell.length_c   1.000
_cell.angle_alpha   90.00
_cell.angle_beta   90.00
_cell.angle_gamma   90.00
#
_symmetry.space_group_name_H-M   'P 1'
#
loop_
_entity.id
_entity.type
_entity.pdbx_description
1 polymer ?
#
loop_
_entity_poly.entity_id
_entity_poly.type
_entity_poly.pdbx_seq_one_letter_code
_entity_poly.pdbx_strand_id
1 'polypeptide(L)'
;MNNVINVFASQGLLRLEGSKHDKRVNRIHLTDEGDLYCHEVVTPVRGAELQAMAALEPDERRAMIAYVDKFMNALERRMGGLEA
;
A
#
# COMPACT_ATOMS: atom_id res chain seq x y z
N MET A 1 8.25 1.44 8.58
CA MET A 1 7.93 2.11 7.29
C MET A 1 9.19 2.63 6.56
N ASN A 2 10.14 3.29 7.24
CA ASN A 2 11.27 3.98 6.57
C ASN A 2 12.19 3.10 5.71
N ASN A 3 12.37 1.82 6.04
CA ASN A 3 13.30 0.96 5.31
C ASN A 3 12.86 0.70 3.86
N VAL A 4 11.58 0.39 3.64
CA VAL A 4 11.05 0.09 2.30
C VAL A 4 11.06 1.35 1.41
N ILE A 5 10.71 2.51 1.99
CA ILE A 5 10.77 3.79 1.27
C ILE A 5 12.21 4.11 0.85
N ASN A 6 13.19 3.88 1.73
CA ASN A 6 14.59 4.08 1.40
C ASN A 6 15.08 3.11 0.32
N VAL A 7 14.62 1.86 0.33
CA VAL A 7 14.93 0.89 -0.72
C VAL A 7 14.41 1.38 -2.06
N PHE A 8 13.14 1.76 -2.16
CA PHE A 8 12.57 2.26 -3.42
C PHE A 8 13.17 3.59 -3.87
N ALA A 9 13.57 4.46 -2.93
CA ALA A 9 14.35 5.66 -3.27
C ALA A 9 15.75 5.32 -3.80
N SER A 10 16.44 4.34 -3.20
CA SER A 10 17.76 3.88 -3.65
C SER A 10 17.73 3.18 -5.02
N GLN A 11 16.58 2.59 -5.37
CA GLN A 11 16.31 2.01 -6.68
C GLN A 11 15.87 3.05 -7.72
N GLY A 12 15.78 4.33 -7.36
CA GLY A 12 15.38 5.39 -8.28
C GLY A 12 13.88 5.48 -8.54
N LEU A 13 13.05 4.65 -7.91
CA LEU A 13 11.59 4.61 -8.13
C LEU A 13 10.85 5.73 -7.38
N LEU A 14 11.42 6.21 -6.28
CA LEU A 14 10.87 7.29 -5.46
C LEU A 14 11.84 8.46 -5.32
N ARG A 15 11.29 9.67 -5.35
CA ARG A 15 11.98 10.90 -4.95
C ARG A 15 11.41 11.40 -3.63
N LEU A 16 12.29 11.66 -2.66
CA LEU A 16 11.94 12.24 -1.37
C LEU A 16 12.27 13.73 -1.39
N GLU A 17 11.26 14.58 -1.30
CA GLU A 17 11.43 16.03 -1.18
C GLU A 17 11.12 16.48 0.24
N GLY A 18 12.08 17.13 0.89
CA GLY A 18 11.86 17.70 2.23
C GLY A 18 10.83 18.84 2.17
N SER A 19 9.87 18.86 3.09
CA SER A 19 8.92 19.98 3.17
C SER A 19 9.63 21.26 3.61
N LYS A 20 9.34 22.38 2.93
CA LYS A 20 9.87 23.70 3.30
C LYS A 20 9.37 24.19 4.67
N HIS A 21 8.22 23.67 5.14
CA HIS A 21 7.59 24.11 6.39
C HIS A 21 7.89 23.19 7.57
N ASP A 22 8.16 21.90 7.33
CA ASP A 22 8.52 20.94 8.39
C ASP A 22 9.57 19.94 7.90
N LYS A 23 10.78 20.02 8.47
CA LYS A 23 11.90 19.12 8.13
C LYS A 23 11.68 17.67 8.56
N ARG A 24 10.66 17.39 9.37
CA ARG A 24 10.25 16.04 9.79
C ARG A 24 9.29 15.39 8.80
N VAL A 25 8.80 16.14 7.81
CA VAL A 25 7.84 15.68 6.81
C VAL A 25 8.52 15.65 5.43
N ASN A 26 8.63 14.44 4.87
CA ASN A 26 9.09 14.24 3.50
C ASN A 26 7.89 13.99 2.59
N ARG A 27 7.84 14.70 1.47
CA ARG A 27 6.90 14.43 0.38
C ARG A 27 7.51 13.37 -0.53
N ILE A 28 6.75 12.32 -0.79
CA ILE A 28 7.18 11.20 -1.61
C ILE A 28 6.54 11.37 -2.99
N HIS A 29 7.38 11.36 -4.03
CA HIS A 29 6.97 11.43 -5.42
C HIS A 29 7.45 10.17 -6.14
N LEU A 30 6.64 9.64 -7.06
CA LEU A 30 7.13 8.67 -8.04
C LEU A 30 8.05 9.40 -9.03
N THR A 31 9.11 8.72 -9.45
CA THR A 31 9.88 9.13 -10.63
C THR A 31 9.22 8.56 -11.89
N ASP A 32 9.69 8.97 -13.07
CA ASP A 32 9.21 8.39 -14.34
C ASP A 32 9.43 6.87 -14.39
N GLU A 33 10.55 6.39 -13.81
CA GLU A 33 10.85 4.96 -13.67
C GLU A 33 9.93 4.28 -12.64
N GLY A 34 9.61 4.96 -11.54
CA GLY A 34 8.61 4.53 -10.58
C GLY A 34 7.21 4.40 -11.18
N ASP A 35 6.82 5.35 -12.03
CA ASP A 35 5.53 5.32 -12.72
C ASP A 35 5.46 4.18 -13.74
N LEU A 36 6.55 3.96 -14.51
CA LEU A 36 6.67 2.82 -15.41
C LEU A 36 6.60 1.49 -14.64
N TYR A 37 7.31 1.37 -13.52
CA TYR A 37 7.26 0.20 -12.65
C TYR A 37 5.83 -0.05 -12.13
N CYS A 38 5.11 0.99 -11.72
CA CYS A 38 3.70 0.88 -11.36
C CYS A 38 2.86 0.37 -12.53
N HIS A 39 3.08 0.89 -13.74
CA HIS A 39 2.35 0.46 -14.92
C HIS A 39 2.64 -1.02 -15.27
N GLU A 40 3.87 -1.47 -15.17
CA GLU A 40 4.27 -2.84 -15.55
C GLU A 40 3.91 -3.90 -14.50
N VAL A 41 3.97 -3.54 -13.21
CA VAL A 41 3.81 -4.52 -12.11
C VAL A 41 2.51 -4.31 -11.35
N VAL A 42 2.21 -3.07 -10.96
CA VAL A 42 1.07 -2.78 -10.09
C VAL A 42 -0.24 -2.86 -10.87
N THR A 43 -0.30 -2.30 -12.09
CA THR A 43 -1.52 -2.28 -12.89
C THR A 43 -2.03 -3.68 -13.26
N PRO A 44 -1.20 -4.64 -13.72
CA PRO A 44 -1.66 -5.99 -14.03
C PRO A 44 -2.16 -6.73 -12.79
N VAL A 45 -1.45 -6.61 -11.66
CA VAL A 45 -1.88 -7.20 -10.38
C VAL A 45 -3.22 -6.61 -9.97
N ARG A 46 -3.39 -5.29 -10.08
CA ARG A 46 -4.66 -4.63 -9.79
C ARG A 46 -5.80 -5.11 -10.70
N GLY A 47 -5.51 -5.31 -11.98
CA GLY A 47 -6.45 -5.88 -12.93
C GLY A 47 -6.89 -7.30 -12.53
N ALA A 48 -5.94 -8.15 -12.16
CA ALA A 48 -6.21 -9.50 -11.68
C ALA A 48 -7.04 -9.52 -10.38
N GLU A 49 -6.72 -8.65 -9.42
CA GLU A 49 -7.51 -8.47 -8.19
C GLU A 49 -8.96 -8.08 -8.50
N LEU A 50 -9.15 -7.10 -9.39
CA LEU A 50 -10.49 -6.66 -9.79
C LEU A 50 -11.29 -7.78 -10.45
N GLN A 51 -10.66 -8.58 -11.30
CA GLN A 51 -11.29 -9.74 -11.94
C GLN A 51 -11.64 -10.83 -10.93
N ALA A 52 -10.74 -11.15 -10.01
CA ALA A 52 -10.98 -12.14 -8.95
C ALA A 52 -12.14 -11.70 -8.03
N MET A 53 -12.18 -10.42 -7.66
CA MET A 53 -13.31 -9.86 -6.90
C MET A 53 -14.59 -9.87 -7.71
N ALA A 54 -14.51 -9.57 -9.02
CA ALA A 54 -15.65 -9.57 -9.93
C ALA A 54 -16.33 -10.94 -10.06
N ALA A 55 -15.57 -12.03 -9.89
CA ALA A 55 -16.08 -13.40 -9.93
C ALA A 55 -16.93 -13.78 -8.71
N LEU A 56 -16.88 -13.01 -7.62
CA LEU A 56 -17.72 -13.20 -6.44
C LEU A 56 -19.07 -12.50 -6.62
N GLU A 57 -20.13 -13.13 -6.11
CA GLU A 57 -21.44 -12.50 -6.03
C GLU A 57 -21.36 -11.23 -5.16
N PRO A 58 -22.20 -10.21 -5.40
CA PRO A 58 -22.12 -8.95 -4.68
C PRO A 58 -22.15 -9.09 -3.14
N ASP A 59 -22.95 -10.03 -2.63
CA ASP A 59 -23.03 -10.31 -1.18
C ASP A 59 -21.78 -11.00 -0.65
N GLU A 60 -21.22 -11.96 -1.39
CA GLU A 60 -19.99 -12.65 -1.04
C GLU A 60 -18.80 -11.69 -0.97
N ARG A 61 -18.72 -10.78 -1.95
CA ARG A 61 -17.69 -9.73 -1.97
C ARG A 61 -17.78 -8.82 -0.75
N ARG A 62 -18.99 -8.38 -0.39
CA ARG A 62 -19.23 -7.56 0.81
C ARG A 62 -18.85 -8.31 2.08
N ALA A 63 -19.25 -9.57 2.20
CA ALA A 63 -18.93 -10.41 3.35
C ALA A 63 -17.42 -10.62 3.50
N MET A 64 -16.71 -10.89 2.40
CA MET A 64 -15.26 -11.07 2.41
C MET A 64 -14.54 -9.80 2.89
N ILE A 65 -14.91 -8.62 2.39
CA ILE A 65 -14.35 -7.35 2.84
C ILE A 65 -14.60 -7.15 4.35
N ALA A 66 -15.83 -7.40 4.81
CA ALA A 66 -16.18 -7.25 6.22
C ALA A 66 -15.38 -8.19 7.14
N TYR A 67 -15.13 -9.43 6.71
CA TYR A 67 -14.35 -10.38 7.50
C TYR A 67 -12.86 -10.07 7.52
N VAL A 68 -12.29 -9.67 6.38
CA VAL A 68 -10.88 -9.24 6.33
C VAL A 68 -10.67 -8.02 7.21
N ASP A 69 -11.55 -7.02 7.13
CA ASP A 69 -11.47 -5.82 7.98
C ASP A 69 -11.59 -6.17 9.47
N LYS A 70 -12.55 -7.02 9.84
CA LYS A 70 -12.70 -7.50 11.23
C LYS A 70 -11.45 -8.21 11.73
N PHE A 71 -10.85 -9.06 10.90
CA PHE A 71 -9.62 -9.77 11.23
C PHE A 71 -8.45 -8.81 11.42
N MET A 72 -8.22 -7.90 10.47
CA MET A 72 -7.12 -6.93 10.52
C MET A 72 -7.22 -6.03 11.76
N ASN A 73 -8.42 -5.51 12.07
CA ASN A 73 -8.65 -4.73 13.27
C ASN A 73 -8.36 -5.51 14.56
N ALA A 74 -8.73 -6.79 14.61
CA ALA A 74 -8.44 -7.64 15.77
C ALA A 74 -6.94 -7.93 15.90
N LEU A 75 -6.26 -8.16 14.77
CA LEU A 75 -4.82 -8.41 14.70
C LEU A 75 -4.03 -7.19 15.15
N GLU A 76 -4.33 -6.01 14.62
CA GLU A 76 -3.68 -4.74 14.99
C GLU A 76 -3.80 -4.45 16.48
N ARG A 77 -5.00 -4.62 17.06
CA ARG A 77 -5.19 -4.45 18.51
C ARG A 77 -4.32 -5.39 19.32
N ARG A 78 -4.14 -6.63 18.86
CA ARG A 78 -3.32 -7.61 19.56
C ARG A 78 -1.83 -7.33 19.41
N MET A 79 -1.40 -6.83 18.26
CA MET A 79 -0.02 -6.38 18.04
C MET A 79 0.32 -5.11 18.84
N GLY A 80 -0.56 -4.11 18.86
CA GLY A 80 -0.37 -2.90 19.67
C GLY A 80 -0.37 -3.18 21.17
N GLY A 81 -1.04 -4.24 21.63
CA GLY A 81 -0.95 -4.72 23.00
C GLY A 81 0.28 -5.58 23.31
N LEU A 82 1.07 -5.97 22.31
CA LEU A 82 2.34 -6.69 22.49
C LEU A 82 3.55 -5.75 22.61
N GLU A 83 3.39 -4.48 22.24
CA GLU A 83 4.43 -3.43 22.37
C GLU A 83 4.29 -2.58 23.65
N ALA A 84 3.38 -2.96 24.57
CA ALA A 84 3.16 -2.34 25.88
C ALA A 84 3.59 -3.25 27.02
#